data_AF-A0A1C6JB48-F1
#
_entry.id   AF-A0A1C6JB48-F1
#
_cell.length_a   1.000
_cell.length_b   1.000
_cell.length_c   1.000
_cell.angle_alpha   90.00
_cell.angle_beta   90.00
_cell.angle_gamma   90.00
#
_symmetry.space_group_name_H-M   'P 1'
#
loop_
_entity.id
_entity.type
_entity.pdbx_description
1 polymer ?
#
loop_
_entity_poly.entity_id
_entity_poly.type
_entity_poly.pdbx_seq_one_letter_code
_entity_poly.pdbx_strand_id
1 'polypeptide(L)'
;MKTTGKKINGRKVFTYVFLTIAALISLFPFYFMFVSATNTNAEILSATPKLIFGSHLVENFKNLNKKMDILRILMNSTIMTVTYTALHGRICFGEI
;
A
#
# COMPACT_ATOMS: atom_id res chain seq x y z
N MET A 1 -42.19 5.85 -21.20
CA MET A 1 -40.73 5.81 -20.94
C MET A 1 -40.41 6.83 -19.84
N LYS A 2 -40.22 6.42 -18.58
CA LYS A 2 -39.95 7.35 -17.46
C LYS A 2 -38.47 7.73 -17.48
N THR A 3 -38.16 8.89 -18.06
CA THR A 3 -36.85 9.52 -17.93
C THR A 3 -36.73 10.07 -16.52
N THR A 4 -36.23 9.26 -15.59
CA THR A 4 -35.98 9.66 -14.21
C THR A 4 -34.84 10.68 -14.20
N GLY A 5 -35.17 11.97 -14.24
CA GLY A 5 -34.23 13.05 -14.04
C GLY A 5 -33.59 12.93 -12.66
N LYS A 6 -32.35 12.43 -12.63
CA LYS A 6 -31.55 12.28 -11.40
C LYS A 6 -31.24 13.67 -10.87
N LYS A 7 -32.02 14.17 -9.89
CA LYS A 7 -31.69 15.40 -9.16
C LYS A 7 -30.29 15.26 -8.58
N ILE A 8 -29.34 16.00 -9.16
CA ILE A 8 -27.95 15.98 -8.73
C ILE A 8 -27.88 16.73 -7.41
N ASN A 9 -27.81 16.00 -6.31
CA ASN A 9 -27.66 16.59 -4.99
C ASN A 9 -26.24 17.15 -4.88
N GLY A 10 -26.09 18.48 -4.87
CA GLY A 10 -24.79 19.16 -4.82
C GLY A 10 -23.90 18.68 -3.66
N ARG A 11 -24.51 18.27 -2.54
CA ARG A 11 -23.80 17.65 -1.42
C ARG A 11 -23.13 16.33 -1.80
N LYS A 12 -23.80 15.49 -2.60
CA LYS A 12 -23.22 14.22 -3.09
C LYS A 12 -22.06 14.49 -4.05
N VAL A 13 -22.20 15.44 -4.98
CA VAL A 13 -21.13 15.79 -5.93
C VAL A 13 -19.90 16.28 -5.18
N PHE A 14 -20.08 17.19 -4.22
CA PHE A 14 -18.99 17.66 -3.37
C PHE A 14 -18.31 16.51 -2.61
N THR A 15 -19.09 15.62 -1.97
CA THR A 15 -18.54 14.45 -1.28
C THR A 15 -17.75 13.55 -2.22
N TYR A 16 -18.24 13.24 -3.42
CA TYR A 16 -17.51 12.39 -4.36
C TYR A 16 -16.24 13.05 -4.90
N VAL A 17 -16.27 14.35 -5.21
CA VAL A 17 -15.08 15.08 -5.66
C VAL A 17 -14.02 15.11 -4.55
N PHE A 18 -14.43 15.45 -3.33
CA PHE A 18 -13.54 15.43 -2.17
C PHE A 18 -12.94 14.03 -1.93
N LEU A 19 -13.78 12.99 -1.98
CA LEU A 19 -13.34 11.60 -1.79
C LEU A 19 -12.37 11.16 -2.89
N THR A 20 -12.59 11.59 -4.14
CA THR A 20 -11.69 11.29 -5.26
C THR A 20 -10.34 11.97 -5.08
N ILE A 21 -10.31 13.24 -4.67
CA ILE A 21 -9.06 13.97 -4.40
C ILE A 21 -8.31 13.32 -3.23
N ALA A 22 -9.01 13.00 -2.13
CA ALA A 22 -8.42 12.31 -0.99
C ALA A 22 -7.85 10.92 -1.38
N ALA A 23 -8.56 10.18 -2.23
CA ALA A 23 -8.10 8.90 -2.77
C ALA A 23 -6.83 9.06 -3.62
N LEU A 24 -6.78 10.06 -4.51
CA LEU A 24 -5.59 10.33 -5.34
C LEU A 24 -4.37 10.72 -4.49
N ILE A 25 -4.56 11.56 -3.48
CA ILE A 25 -3.50 11.93 -2.52
C ILE A 25 -3.00 10.69 -1.77
N SER A 26 -3.91 9.79 -1.37
CA SER A 26 -3.53 8.54 -0.69
C SER A 26 -2.85 7.55 -1.62
N LEU A 27 -3.20 7.51 -2.90
CA LEU A 27 -2.58 6.63 -3.91
C LEU A 27 -1.16 7.06 -4.28
N PHE A 28 -0.86 8.35 -4.19
CA PHE A 28 0.47 8.90 -4.50
C PHE A 28 1.63 8.22 -3.75
N PRO A 29 1.62 8.09 -2.40
CA PRO A 29 2.71 7.40 -1.69
C PRO A 29 2.83 5.93 -2.06
N PHE A 30 1.73 5.25 -2.40
CA PHE A 30 1.79 3.87 -2.91
C PHE A 30 2.49 3.82 -4.27
N TYR A 31 2.16 4.71 -5.19
CA TYR A 31 2.84 4.82 -6.49
C TYR A 31 4.36 5.06 -6.31
N PHE A 32 4.73 6.00 -5.45
CA PHE A 32 6.12 6.32 -5.17
C PHE A 32 6.88 5.13 -4.57
N MET A 33 6.23 4.32 -3.71
CA MET A 33 6.82 3.11 -3.14
C MET A 33 7.19 2.09 -4.23
N PHE A 34 6.29 1.85 -5.20
CA PHE A 34 6.56 0.94 -6.30
C PHE A 34 7.68 1.43 -7.22
N VAL A 35 7.69 2.73 -7.54
CA VAL A 35 8.74 3.33 -8.36
C VAL A 35 10.10 3.27 -7.65
N SER A 36 10.13 3.54 -6.34
CA SER A 36 11.33 3.47 -5.52
C SER A 36 11.93 2.05 -5.51
N ALA A 37 11.10 1.00 -5.46
CA ALA A 37 11.59 -0.38 -5.54
C ALA A 37 12.31 -0.72 -6.87
N THR A 38 12.04 0.06 -7.94
CA THR A 38 12.63 -0.15 -9.29
C THR A 38 13.86 0.71 -9.57
N ASN A 39 14.13 1.70 -8.71
CA ASN A 39 15.25 2.64 -8.82
C ASN A 39 16.38 2.30 -7.84
N THR A 40 17.56 2.91 -8.00
CA THR A 40 18.68 2.68 -7.08
C THR A 40 18.55 3.52 -5.80
N ASN A 41 19.08 3.04 -4.68
CA ASN A 41 19.07 3.78 -3.41
C ASN A 41 19.69 5.19 -3.53
N ALA A 42 20.71 5.34 -4.37
CA ALA A 42 21.34 6.63 -4.64
C ALA A 42 20.41 7.59 -5.40
N GLU A 43 19.58 7.10 -6.33
CA GLU A 43 18.63 7.90 -7.10
C GLU A 43 17.37 8.28 -6.31
N ILE A 44 16.97 7.46 -5.32
CA ILE A 44 15.84 7.77 -4.42
C ILE A 44 16.24 8.85 -3.39
N LEU A 45 17.48 8.80 -2.92
CA LEU A 45 18.04 9.77 -1.95
C LEU A 45 18.62 11.02 -2.61
N SER A 46 18.69 11.06 -3.94
CA SER A 46 19.14 12.23 -4.69
C SER A 46 18.06 13.32 -4.69
N ALA A 47 18.48 14.58 -4.82
CA ALA A 47 17.63 15.78 -4.76
C ALA A 47 16.49 15.85 -5.80
N THR A 48 16.42 14.89 -6.74
CA THR A 48 15.33 14.77 -7.72
C THR A 48 14.91 13.29 -7.82
N PRO A 49 13.94 12.84 -7.00
CA PRO A 49 13.46 11.47 -7.05
C PRO A 49 12.90 11.17 -8.44
N LYS A 50 13.43 10.14 -9.11
CA LYS A 50 12.90 9.69 -10.40
C LYS A 50 11.51 9.08 -10.17
N LEU A 51 10.49 9.71 -10.75
CA LEU A 51 9.08 9.24 -10.70
C LEU A 51 8.75 8.21 -11.81
N ILE A 52 9.77 7.76 -12.52
CA ILE A 52 9.71 6.79 -13.63
C ILE A 52 10.29 5.45 -13.17
N PHE A 53 9.67 4.37 -13.67
CA PHE A 53 10.13 3.01 -13.41
C PHE A 53 11.57 2.81 -13.91
N GLY A 54 12.43 2.31 -13.03
CA GLY A 54 13.82 1.97 -13.36
C GLY A 54 13.99 0.52 -13.82
N SER A 55 15.16 0.18 -14.38
CA SER A 55 15.51 -1.17 -14.82
C SER A 55 16.12 -2.05 -13.72
N HIS A 56 16.21 -1.56 -12.49
CA HIS A 56 16.98 -2.19 -11.41
C HIS A 56 16.14 -3.04 -10.44
N LEU A 57 14.86 -3.33 -10.75
CA LEU A 57 13.96 -4.06 -9.85
C LEU A 57 14.52 -5.45 -9.46
N VAL A 58 15.03 -6.22 -10.42
CA VAL A 58 15.54 -7.58 -10.16
C VAL A 58 16.83 -7.55 -9.33
N GLU A 59 17.72 -6.61 -9.62
CA GLU A 59 18.99 -6.45 -8.88
C GLU A 59 18.74 -5.97 -7.45
N ASN A 60 17.81 -5.04 -7.23
CA ASN A 60 17.40 -4.60 -5.90
C ASN A 60 16.76 -5.76 -5.12
N PHE A 61 15.90 -6.55 -5.75
CA PHE A 61 15.27 -7.71 -5.10
C PHE A 61 16.30 -8.78 -4.68
N LYS A 62 17.28 -9.06 -5.54
CA LYS A 62 18.36 -10.02 -5.24
C LYS A 62 19.27 -9.51 -4.11
N ASN A 63 19.64 -8.23 -4.14
CA ASN A 63 20.43 -7.60 -3.07
C ASN A 63 19.67 -7.56 -1.75
N LEU A 64 18.36 -7.28 -1.80
CA LEU A 64 17.50 -7.31 -0.63
C LEU A 64 17.42 -8.71 -0.03
N ASN A 65 17.17 -9.73 -0.84
CA ASN A 65 17.10 -11.13 -0.39
C ASN A 65 18.44 -11.64 0.16
N LYS A 66 19.57 -11.15 -0.36
CA LYS A 66 20.91 -11.49 0.16
C LYS A 66 21.21 -10.81 1.50
N LYS A 67 20.71 -9.59 1.72
CA LYS A 67 20.92 -8.85 2.98
C LYS A 67 19.95 -9.28 4.07
N MET A 68 18.72 -9.55 3.68
CA MET A 68 17.61 -9.88 4.54
C MET A 68 16.89 -11.05 3.88
N ASP A 69 16.91 -12.24 4.48
CA ASP A 69 16.14 -13.38 3.97
C ASP A 69 14.64 -13.03 3.97
N ILE A 70 14.15 -12.48 2.86
CA ILE A 70 12.81 -11.88 2.77
C ILE A 70 11.77 -12.93 3.12
N LEU A 71 11.95 -14.15 2.60
CA LEU A 71 11.04 -15.27 2.87
C LEU A 71 10.98 -15.59 4.37
N ARG A 72 12.11 -15.57 5.07
CA ARG A 72 12.15 -15.83 6.52
C ARG A 72 11.46 -14.73 7.30
N ILE A 73 11.68 -13.48 6.93
CA ILE A 73 11.04 -12.33 7.58
C ILE A 73 9.52 -12.37 7.37
N LEU A 74 9.06 -12.65 6.15
CA LEU A 74 7.64 -12.78 5.84
C LEU A 74 6.99 -13.91 6.63
N MET A 75 7.66 -15.07 6.73
CA MET A 75 7.17 -16.19 7.54
C MET A 75 7.11 -15.82 9.03
N ASN A 76 8.15 -15.18 9.57
CA ASN A 76 8.16 -14.73 10.96
C ASN A 76 7.00 -13.75 11.26
N SER A 77 6.78 -12.75 10.40
CA SER A 77 5.68 -11.80 10.56
C SER A 77 4.32 -12.48 10.46
N THR A 78 4.15 -13.42 9.51
CA THR A 78 2.90 -14.17 9.34
C THR A 78 2.60 -15.02 10.58
N ILE A 79 3.59 -15.75 11.09
CA ILE A 79 3.45 -16.56 12.30
C ILE A 79 3.10 -15.67 13.50
N MET A 80 3.76 -14.53 13.66
CA MET A 80 3.46 -13.57 14.73
C MET A 80 2.03 -13.04 14.64
N THR A 81 1.58 -12.57 13.47
CA THR A 81 0.22 -12.07 13.29
C THR A 81 -0.83 -13.15 13.52
N VAL A 82 -0.64 -14.35 12.95
CA VAL A 82 -1.59 -15.47 13.14
C VAL A 82 -1.66 -15.89 14.59
N THR A 83 -0.52 -16.05 15.27
CA THR A 83 -0.48 -16.45 16.68
C THR A 83 -1.13 -15.40 17.56
N TYR A 84 -0.84 -14.11 17.32
CA TYR A 84 -1.43 -13.01 18.07
C TYR A 84 -2.93 -12.89 17.85
N THR A 85 -3.41 -12.95 16.60
CA THR A 85 -4.85 -12.93 16.28
C THR A 85 -5.56 -14.15 16.85
N ALA A 86 -4.95 -15.34 16.78
CA ALA A 86 -5.53 -16.55 17.36
C ALA A 86 -5.63 -16.45 18.89
N LEU A 87 -4.56 -16.01 19.57
CA LEU A 87 -4.56 -15.82 21.02
C LEU A 87 -5.57 -14.76 21.45
N HIS A 88 -5.59 -13.61 20.76
CA HIS A 88 -6.53 -12.52 21.06
C HIS A 88 -7.98 -12.92 20.80
N GLY A 89 -8.25 -13.61 19.69
CA GLY A 89 -9.57 -14.13 19.37
C GLY A 89 -10.04 -15.17 20.39
N ARG A 90 -9.14 -16.04 20.88
CA ARG A 90 -9.45 -17.02 21.94
C ARG A 90 -9.75 -16.35 23.28
N ILE A 91 -8.98 -15.33 23.66
CA ILE A 91 -9.22 -14.55 24.88
C ILE A 91 -10.56 -13.79 24.79
N CYS A 92 -10.90 -13.22 23.63
CA CYS A 92 -12.09 -12.39 23.47
C CYS A 92 -13.39 -13.19 23.22
N PHE A 93 -13.32 -14.42 22.68
CA PHE A 93 -14.48 -15.24 22.29
C PHE A 93 -14.88 -16.33 23.30
N GLY A 94 -14.10 -16.58 24.36
CA GLY A 94 -14.56 -17.39 25.49
C GLY A 94 -13.68 -18.59 25.84
N GLU A 95 -13.05 -18.49 27.01
CA GLU A 95 -12.95 -19.45 28.13
C GLU A 95 -11.90 -18.89 29.11
N ILE A 96 -12.20 -17.73 29.71
CA ILE A 96 -11.72 -17.16 30.99
C ILE A 96 -12.77 -16.12 31.42
#